data_AF-A0A372IER9-F1
#
_entry.id   AF-A0A372IER9-F1
#
_cell.length_a   1.000
_cell.length_b   1.000
_cell.length_c   1.000
_cell.angle_alpha   90.00
_cell.angle_beta   90.00
_cell.angle_gamma   90.00
#
_symmetry.space_group_name_H-M   'P 1'
#
loop_
_entity.id
_entity.type
_entity.pdbx_description
1 polymer ?
#
loop_
_entity_poly.entity_id
_entity_poly.type
_entity_poly.pdbx_seq_one_letter_code
_entity_poly.pdbx_strand_id
1 'polypeptide(L)' 'MKRPVLVWFVKRIFVPVTWYASAVFVGGAVAPGRLVEFLSGAVILIAWAVLADWPFGREPDD' A
#
# COMPACT_ATOMS: atom_id res chain seq x y z
N MET A 1 8.79 -0.09 20.73
CA MET A 1 9.07 0.39 19.36
C MET A 1 7.78 0.93 18.72
N LYS A 2 7.78 2.17 18.20
CA LYS A 2 7.18 2.44 16.89
C LYS A 2 5.63 2.40 16.71
N ARG A 3 4.80 2.79 17.69
CA ARG A 3 3.35 3.06 17.45
C ARG A 3 3.08 3.93 16.18
N PRO A 4 3.82 5.01 15.89
CA PRO A 4 3.59 5.81 14.68
C PRO A 4 3.86 5.04 13.39
N VAL A 5 4.86 4.15 13.36
CA VAL A 5 5.20 3.36 12.15
C VAL A 5 4.13 2.32 11.86
N LEU A 6 3.59 1.66 12.89
CA LEU A 6 2.51 0.70 12.69
C LEU A 6 1.25 1.39 12.17
N VAL A 7 0.87 2.54 12.74
CA VAL A 7 -0.27 3.33 12.28
C VAL A 7 -0.06 3.81 10.86
N TRP A 8 1.15 4.30 10.54
CA TRP A 8 1.52 4.70 9.18
C TRP A 8 1.40 3.53 8.21
N PHE A 9 1.99 2.38 8.54
CA PHE A 9 1.97 1.19 7.69
C PHE A 9 0.53 0.74 7.41
N VAL A 10 -0.32 0.69 8.45
CA VAL A 10 -1.73 0.31 8.28
C VAL A 10 -2.45 1.30 7.36
N LYS A 11 -2.29 2.61 7.59
CA LYS A 11 -3.00 3.65 6.83
C LYS A 11 -2.50 3.80 5.40
N ARG A 12 -1.19 3.70 5.17
CA ARG A 12 -0.54 4.04 3.90
C ARG A 12 -0.21 2.83 3.03
N ILE A 13 -0.08 1.64 3.61
CA ILE A 13 0.26 0.42 2.87
C ILE A 13 -0.89 -0.58 2.92
N PHE A 14 -1.27 -1.03 4.13
CA PHE A 14 -2.22 -2.13 4.27
C PHE A 14 -3.59 -1.79 3.66
N VAL A 15 -4.21 -0.68 4.07
CA VAL A 15 -5.54 -0.29 3.58
C VAL A 15 -5.57 -0.09 2.05
N PRO A 16 -4.65 0.68 1.43
CA PRO A 16 -4.65 0.85 -0.03
C PRO A 16 -4.39 -0.45 -0.80
N VAL A 17 -3.45 -1.28 -0.36
CA VAL A 17 -3.13 -2.55 -1.04
C VAL A 17 -4.29 -3.53 -0.94
N THR A 18 -4.96 -3.64 0.21
CA THR A 18 -6.15 -4.49 0.36
C THR A 18 -7.34 -3.98 -0.47
N TRP A 19 -7.53 -2.67 -0.55
CA TRP A 19 -8.55 -2.08 -1.44
C TRP A 19 -8.26 -2.39 -2.91
N TYR A 20 -7.00 -2.22 -3.34
CA TYR A 20 -6.57 -2.55 -4.70
C TYR A 20 -6.72 -4.04 -5.01
N ALA A 21 -6.34 -4.93 -4.08
CA ALA A 21 -6.58 -6.36 -4.21
C ALA A 21 -8.07 -6.67 -4.40
N SER A 22 -8.94 -5.98 -3.66
CA SER A 22 -10.39 -6.16 -3.80
C SER A 22 -10.88 -5.72 -5.19
N ALA A 23 -10.40 -4.58 -5.70
CA ALA A 23 -10.70 -4.13 -7.06
C ALA A 23 -10.24 -5.13 -8.13
N VAL A 24 -9.01 -5.64 -7.99
CA VAL A 24 -8.40 -6.58 -8.95
C VAL A 24 -9.01 -7.97 -8.86
N PHE A 25 -9.42 -8.49 -7.71
CA PHE A 25 -9.87 -9.89 -7.61
C PHE A 25 -11.39 -10.08 -7.46
N VAL A 26 -12.13 -9.08 -6.97
CA VAL A 26 -13.60 -9.15 -6.87
C VAL A 26 -14.28 -8.60 -8.12
N GLY A 27 -13.67 -7.60 -8.77
CA GLY A 27 -14.25 -6.87 -9.91
C GLY A 27 -14.27 -7.59 -11.25
N GLY A 28 -13.93 -8.88 -11.34
CA GLY A 28 -14.17 -9.60 -12.60
C GLY A 28 -13.55 -10.98 -12.75
N ALA A 29 -13.81 -11.57 -13.91
CA ALA A 29 -13.51 -12.96 -14.22
C ALA A 29 -12.03 -13.28 -13.96
N VAL A 30 -11.78 -14.45 -13.37
CA VAL A 30 -10.48 -14.96 -12.93
C VAL A 30 -9.57 -15.19 -14.14
N ALA A 31 -8.95 -14.12 -14.64
CA ALA A 31 -8.02 -14.16 -15.75
C ALA A 31 -6.58 -14.33 -15.23
N PRO A 32 -5.75 -15.17 -15.88
CA PRO A 32 -4.37 -15.42 -15.46
C PRO A 32 -3.49 -14.16 -15.28
N GLY A 33 -3.82 -13.05 -15.95
CA GLY A 33 -3.09 -11.78 -15.87
C GLY A 33 -3.30 -10.98 -14.57
N ARG A 34 -4.32 -11.30 -13.77
CA ARG A 34 -4.69 -10.49 -12.60
C ARG A 34 -3.66 -10.50 -11.48
N LEU A 35 -2.93 -11.61 -11.31
CA LEU A 35 -1.86 -11.67 -10.33
C LEU A 35 -0.74 -10.69 -10.67
N VAL A 36 -0.37 -10.59 -11.95
CA VAL A 36 0.68 -9.66 -12.42
C VAL A 36 0.21 -8.21 -12.26
N GLU A 37 -1.03 -7.92 -12.61
CA GLU A 37 -1.66 -6.60 -12.44
C GLU A 37 -1.75 -6.18 -10.97
N PHE A 38 -2.10 -7.12 -10.08
CA PHE A 38 -2.09 -6.87 -8.64
C PHE A 38 -0.68 -6.60 -8.13
N LEU A 39 0.29 -7.44 -8.48
CA LEU A 39 1.67 -7.29 -7.99
C LEU A 39 2.31 -5.99 -8.48
N SER A 40 2.14 -5.63 -9.75
CA SER A 40 2.68 -4.39 -10.30
C SER A 40 2.05 -3.15 -9.66
N GLY A 41 0.72 -3.12 -9.52
CA GLY A 41 0.03 -2.00 -8.87
C GLY A 41 0.33 -1.90 -7.37
N ALA A 42 0.44 -3.02 -6.66
CA ALA A 42 0.82 -3.03 -5.25
C ALA A 42 2.23 -2.47 -5.02
N VAL A 43 3.19 -2.82 -5.89
CA VAL A 43 4.56 -2.26 -5.84
C VAL A 43 4.54 -0.75 -6.05
N ILE A 44 3.77 -0.25 -7.02
CA ILE A 44 3.66 1.19 -7.28
C ILE A 44 3.05 1.91 -6.07
N LEU A 45 1.98 1.38 -5.48
CA LEU A 45 1.32 1.95 -4.31
C LEU A 45 2.26 2.02 -3.10
N ILE A 46 3.03 0.94 -2.86
CA ILE A 46 4.02 0.90 -1.78
C ILE A 46 5.13 1.93 -2.04
N ALA A 47 5.70 1.94 -3.25
CA ALA A 47 6.77 2.88 -3.61
C ALA A 47 6.32 4.33 -3.45
N TRP A 48 5.11 4.66 -3.91
CA TRP A 48 4.55 6.00 -3.77
C TRP A 48 4.32 6.38 -2.30
N ALA A 49 3.75 5.48 -1.49
CA ALA A 49 3.53 5.71 -0.06
C ALA A 49 4.84 5.99 0.69
N VAL A 50 5.90 5.25 0.36
CA VAL A 50 7.24 5.49 0.91
C VAL A 50 7.78 6.85 0.44
N LEU A 51 7.75 7.15 -0.86
CA LEU A 51 8.30 8.41 -1.37
C LEU A 51 7.56 9.66 -0.86
N ALA A 52 6.24 9.58 -0.71
CA ALA A 52 5.42 10.73 -0.35
C ALA A 52 5.41 11.04 1.16
N ASP A 53 5.48 10.01 2.01
CA ASP A 53 5.07 10.16 3.41
C ASP A 53 5.87 9.30 4.41
N TRP A 54 7.10 8.88 4.07
CA TRP A 54 7.90 8.02 4.95
C TRP A 54 8.10 8.61 6.36
N PRO A 55 7.79 7.87 7.43
CA PRO A 55 7.79 8.40 8.79
C PRO A 55 9.18 8.46 9.44
N PHE A 56 10.22 7.89 8.82
CA PHE A 56 11.58 7.82 9.40
C PHE A 56 12.51 8.97 8.97
N GLY A 57 11.98 10.09 8.49
CA GLY A 57 12.78 11.26 8.10
C GLY A 57 12.19 12.62 8.48
N ARG A 58 11.03 12.64 9.16
CA ARG A 58 10.49 13.87 9.75
C ARG A 58 10.89 13.90 11.21
N GLU A 59 11.67 14.89 11.61
CA GLU A 59 11.78 15.25 13.02
C GLU A 59 10.35 15.50 13.55
N PRO A 60 10.07 15.11 14.81
CA PRO A 60 8.79 15.43 15.42
C PRO A 60 8.74 16.97 15.53
N ASP A 61 7.98 17.61 14.65
CA ASP A 61 7.54 18.99 14.87
C ASP A 61 6.63 18.92 16.12
N ASP A 62 7.10 19.55 17.20
CA ASP A 62 6.47 19.66 18.52
C ASP A 62 4.99 20.06 18.48
#